data_AF-A0A9D4YRT3-F1
#
_entry.id   AF-A0A9D4YRT3-F1
#
_cell.length_a   1.000
_cell.length_b   1.000
_cell.length_c   1.000
_cell.angle_alpha   90.00
_cell.angle_beta   90.00
_cell.angle_gamma   90.00
#
_symmetry.space_group_name_H-M   'P 1'
#
loop_
_entity.id
_entity.type
_entity.pdbx_description
1 polymer ?
#
loop_
_entity_poly.entity_id
_entity_poly.type
_entity_poly.pdbx_seq_one_letter_code
_entity_poly.pdbx_strand_id
1 'polypeptide(L)'
;MCGLYLSQVAPGGQLPQSDDVSRDVRKTPSSRKPGDNSVWMLTSVEGPDTKKTACYDIDVEVDDPLKAQMNSFILSTANQQEIQGLDNKIHETVETINQLKTNREFFLSFAKDPQQFISKWLVSQMRDLKTMTDVVGSPEEERRADFYYQRWAQEAVCRYFYGKVQQRRAELEQALGIRNA
;
A
#
# COMPACT_ATOMS: atom_id res chain seq x y z
N MET A 1 -7.33 27.13 49.61
CA MET A 1 -6.99 26.13 50.65
C MET A 1 -6.53 24.80 50.03
N CYS A 2 -5.53 24.83 49.13
CA CYS A 2 -4.89 23.65 48.51
C CYS A 2 -3.39 23.90 48.30
N GLY A 3 -2.70 24.46 49.30
CA GLY A 3 -1.34 25.00 49.11
C GLY A 3 -0.31 24.70 50.20
N LEU A 4 -0.55 23.75 51.12
CA LEU A 4 0.35 23.57 52.28
C LEU A 4 0.71 22.11 52.65
N TYR A 5 0.58 21.14 51.74
CA TYR A 5 1.00 19.75 52.03
C TYR A 5 2.13 19.20 51.16
N LEU A 6 2.76 20.03 50.32
CA LEU A 6 3.82 19.60 49.39
C LEU A 6 5.24 20.05 49.77
N SER A 7 5.48 20.45 51.02
CA SER A 7 6.81 20.88 51.50
C SER A 7 7.47 19.93 52.50
N GLN A 8 6.86 18.77 52.80
CA GLN A 8 7.34 17.89 53.88
C GLN A 8 7.86 16.53 53.39
N VAL A 9 8.41 16.42 52.17
CA VAL A 9 8.91 15.13 51.66
C VAL A 9 10.33 15.14 51.09
N ALA A 10 11.00 16.28 50.86
CA ALA A 10 12.45 16.24 50.57
C ALA A 10 13.12 17.63 50.59
N PRO A 11 14.04 17.93 51.52
CA PRO A 11 15.07 18.93 51.31
C PRO A 11 16.38 18.25 50.87
N GLY A 12 16.80 18.53 49.64
CA GLY A 12 18.22 18.53 49.26
C GLY A 12 18.75 17.33 48.47
N GLY A 13 19.26 17.64 47.26
CA GLY A 13 20.57 17.13 46.83
C GLY A 13 20.60 16.08 45.73
N GLN A 14 21.02 16.52 44.54
CA GLN A 14 21.76 15.83 43.47
C GLN A 14 21.36 14.39 43.06
N LEU A 15 20.99 14.24 41.78
CA LEU A 15 21.04 12.98 41.04
C LEU A 15 22.48 12.71 40.54
N PRO A 16 23.04 11.51 40.76
CA PRO A 16 24.01 10.90 39.85
C PRO A 16 23.36 9.76 39.06
N GLN A 17 23.66 9.71 37.77
CA GLN A 17 23.38 8.60 36.87
C GLN A 17 24.32 7.42 37.15
N SER A 18 23.79 6.23 36.81
CA SER A 18 24.45 4.94 36.55
C SER A 18 25.10 4.20 37.72
N ASP A 19 24.68 2.93 37.82
CA ASP A 19 25.39 1.79 38.40
C ASP A 19 25.36 1.62 39.91
N ASP A 20 24.20 1.26 40.47
CA ASP A 20 24.06 0.14 41.42
C ASP A 20 22.57 -0.05 41.80
N VAL A 21 21.82 -0.94 41.13
CA VAL A 21 20.52 -1.41 41.65
C VAL A 21 20.79 -2.68 42.45
N SER A 22 21.52 -2.52 43.55
CA SER A 22 21.59 -3.50 44.62
C SER A 22 21.45 -2.79 45.95
N ARG A 23 20.41 -3.19 46.68
CA ARG A 23 20.03 -2.74 48.03
C ARG A 23 19.42 -1.33 48.07
N ASP A 24 18.09 -1.30 48.01
CA ASP A 24 17.24 -0.80 49.11
C ASP A 24 15.89 -0.34 48.53
N VAL A 25 15.08 -1.29 48.03
CA VAL A 25 13.66 -1.01 47.77
C VAL A 25 12.95 -1.00 49.10
N ARG A 26 12.91 0.20 49.66
CA ARG A 26 11.93 0.69 50.62
C ARG A 26 10.56 0.07 50.30
N LYS A 27 10.07 -0.76 51.21
CA LYS A 27 8.81 -1.51 51.13
C LYS A 27 7.64 -0.63 50.65
N THR A 28 7.19 -0.82 49.42
CA THR A 28 5.81 -0.50 49.02
C THR A 28 4.89 -1.65 49.46
N PRO A 29 3.88 -1.41 50.30
CA PRO A 29 3.02 -2.45 50.82
C PRO A 29 1.90 -2.76 49.82
N SER A 30 2.19 -3.52 48.74
CA SER A 30 1.16 -4.23 47.96
C SER A 30 1.80 -5.01 46.80
N SER A 31 2.18 -6.26 47.06
CA SER A 31 2.01 -7.32 46.07
C SER A 31 1.98 -8.67 46.78
N ARG A 32 0.82 -9.05 47.31
CA ARG A 32 0.59 -10.46 47.63
C ARG A 32 0.46 -11.17 46.27
N LYS A 33 1.34 -12.14 45.99
CA LYS A 33 1.11 -13.07 44.88
C LYS A 33 -0.17 -13.85 45.17
N PRO A 34 -1.09 -13.99 44.20
CA PRO A 34 -2.33 -14.70 44.44
C PRO A 34 -2.04 -16.20 44.42
N GLY A 35 -2.47 -16.91 45.47
CA GLY A 35 -2.80 -18.33 45.34
C GLY A 35 -2.08 -19.36 46.20
N ASP A 36 -1.34 -18.99 47.27
CA ASP A 36 -0.86 -20.02 48.20
C ASP A 36 -1.70 -20.03 49.49
N ASN A 37 -2.63 -20.98 49.56
CA ASN A 37 -3.47 -21.22 50.73
C ASN A 37 -2.69 -22.08 51.75
N SER A 38 -1.50 -21.63 52.14
CA SER A 38 -0.69 -22.27 53.16
C SER A 38 -1.10 -21.74 54.54
N VAL A 39 -1.92 -22.53 55.25
CA VAL A 39 -2.20 -22.31 56.67
C VAL A 39 -0.95 -22.69 57.45
N TRP A 40 -0.20 -21.69 57.92
CA TRP A 40 0.90 -21.92 58.85
C TRP A 40 0.34 -22.17 60.25
N MET A 41 0.17 -23.45 60.62
CA MET A 41 -0.04 -23.83 62.01
C MET A 41 1.30 -23.79 62.73
N LEU A 42 1.60 -22.67 63.43
CA LEU A 42 2.72 -22.60 64.35
C LEU A 42 2.31 -23.25 65.68
N THR A 43 2.47 -24.56 65.80
CA THR A 43 2.38 -25.21 67.12
C THR A 43 3.77 -25.11 67.76
N SER A 44 3.93 -24.21 68.72
CA SER A 44 5.12 -24.19 69.58
C SER A 44 5.11 -25.45 70.44
N VAL A 45 5.85 -26.48 70.03
CA VAL A 45 6.14 -27.64 70.88
C VAL A 45 7.54 -27.41 71.44
N GLU A 46 7.61 -26.85 72.65
CA GLU A 46 8.84 -26.91 73.43
C GLU A 46 8.99 -28.30 74.03
N GLY A 47 10.02 -29.01 73.59
CA GLY A 47 10.51 -30.25 74.19
C GLY A 47 11.93 -30.54 73.67
N PRO A 48 12.88 -30.89 74.54
CA PRO A 48 14.28 -31.07 74.15
C PRO A 48 14.43 -32.37 73.35
N ASP A 49 15.31 -32.35 72.34
CA ASP A 49 15.78 -33.48 71.51
C ASP A 49 15.00 -33.85 70.22
N THR A 50 14.97 -32.95 69.23
CA THR A 50 14.64 -33.33 67.84
C THR A 50 15.68 -32.84 66.83
N LYS A 51 16.20 -33.78 66.01
CA LYS A 51 17.24 -33.56 65.00
C LYS A 51 16.74 -32.59 63.92
N LYS A 52 17.52 -31.56 63.61
CA LYS A 52 17.17 -30.51 62.65
C LYS A 52 17.27 -31.05 61.22
N THR A 53 16.13 -31.33 60.58
CA THR A 53 16.06 -31.58 59.14
C THR A 53 16.12 -30.23 58.41
N ALA A 54 17.21 -29.98 57.69
CA ALA A 54 17.31 -28.82 56.82
C ALA A 54 16.52 -29.12 55.53
N CYS A 55 15.49 -28.32 55.27
CA CYS A 55 14.74 -28.34 54.02
C CYS A 55 15.36 -27.29 53.08
N TYR A 56 15.60 -27.65 51.82
CA TYR A 56 16.12 -26.72 50.82
C TYR A 56 15.04 -26.49 49.77
N ASP A 57 14.69 -25.22 49.56
CA ASP A 57 13.93 -24.79 48.40
C ASP A 57 14.89 -24.69 47.21
N ILE A 58 14.58 -25.41 46.13
CA ILE A 58 15.29 -25.32 44.86
C ILE A 58 14.37 -24.63 43.87
N ASP A 59 14.77 -23.46 43.38
CA ASP A 59 14.05 -22.75 42.33
C ASP A 59 14.21 -23.50 41.00
N VAL A 60 13.11 -24.05 40.49
CA VAL A 60 13.06 -24.68 39.16
C VAL A 60 12.38 -23.70 38.20
N GLU A 61 13.11 -23.23 37.19
CA GLU A 61 12.53 -22.45 36.10
C GLU A 61 11.69 -23.37 35.22
N VAL A 62 10.38 -23.14 35.19
CA VAL A 62 9.45 -23.81 34.27
C VAL A 62 9.12 -22.85 33.14
N ASP A 63 9.25 -23.32 31.90
CA ASP A 63 8.83 -22.54 30.73
C ASP A 63 7.35 -22.15 30.86
N ASP A 64 7.06 -20.87 30.66
CA ASP A 64 5.72 -20.32 30.82
C ASP A 64 4.77 -20.93 29.76
N PRO A 65 3.81 -21.78 30.15
CA PRO A 65 2.87 -22.39 29.20
C PRO A 65 2.03 -21.33 28.48
N LEU A 66 1.89 -20.11 29.03
CA LEU A 66 1.22 -18.99 28.36
C LEU A 66 2.01 -18.49 27.15
N LYS A 67 3.35 -18.57 27.14
CA LYS A 67 4.15 -18.19 25.97
C LYS A 67 3.85 -19.09 24.78
N ALA A 68 3.75 -20.40 25.00
CA ALA A 68 3.40 -21.35 23.94
C ALA A 68 1.97 -21.11 23.41
N GLN A 69 1.04 -20.80 24.31
CA GLN A 69 -0.36 -20.50 23.95
C GLN A 69 -0.49 -19.17 23.19
N MET A 70 0.23 -18.12 23.61
CA MET A 70 0.32 -16.85 22.89
C MET A 70 0.95 -17.03 21.51
N ASN A 71 2.02 -17.81 21.39
CA ASN A 71 2.65 -18.09 20.10
C ASN A 71 1.68 -18.83 19.17
N SER A 72 0.91 -19.80 19.70
CA SER A 72 -0.13 -20.48 18.93
C SER A 72 -1.25 -19.52 18.49
N PHE A 73 -1.63 -18.55 19.32
CA PHE A 73 -2.61 -17.53 18.96
C PHE A 73 -2.10 -16.56 17.89
N ILE A 74 -0.87 -16.06 18.02
CA ILE A 74 -0.26 -15.14 17.04
C ILE A 74 -0.06 -15.83 15.69
N LEU A 75 0.34 -17.11 15.70
CA LEU A 75 0.50 -17.93 14.49
C LEU A 75 -0.82 -18.52 13.98
N SER A 76 -1.93 -18.34 14.70
CA SER A 76 -3.23 -18.81 14.25
C SER A 76 -3.71 -17.96 13.07
N THR A 77 -3.30 -18.38 11.87
CA THR A 77 -3.84 -17.90 10.60
C THR A 77 -5.14 -18.64 10.24
N ALA A 78 -5.81 -19.22 11.23
CA ALA A 78 -7.07 -19.91 11.03
C ALA A 78 -8.03 -18.94 10.32
N ASN A 79 -8.44 -19.34 9.12
CA ASN A 79 -9.34 -18.62 8.21
C ASN A 79 -8.71 -17.53 7.30
N GLN A 80 -7.39 -17.30 7.30
CA GLN A 80 -6.79 -16.34 6.33
C GLN A 80 -7.02 -16.73 4.86
N GLN A 81 -7.00 -18.02 4.54
CA GLN A 81 -7.29 -18.51 3.18
C GLN A 81 -8.76 -18.26 2.78
N GLU A 82 -9.68 -18.41 3.71
CA GLU A 82 -11.10 -18.14 3.47
C GLU A 82 -11.35 -16.64 3.27
N ILE A 83 -10.72 -15.79 4.09
CA ILE A 83 -10.76 -14.33 3.94
C ILE A 83 -10.23 -13.92 2.56
N GLN A 84 -9.06 -14.42 2.15
CA GLN A 84 -8.51 -14.15 0.81
C GLN A 84 -9.44 -14.64 -0.31
N GLY A 85 -10.09 -15.79 -0.13
CA GLY A 85 -11.07 -16.31 -1.09
C GLY A 85 -12.29 -15.40 -1.22
N LEU A 86 -12.80 -14.87 -0.09
CA LEU A 86 -13.90 -13.91 -0.08
C LEU A 86 -13.49 -12.58 -0.72
N ASP A 87 -12.28 -12.09 -0.46
CA ASP A 87 -11.74 -10.87 -1.06
C ASP A 87 -11.66 -10.96 -2.59
N ASN A 88 -11.14 -12.08 -3.11
CA ASN A 88 -11.11 -12.34 -4.55
C ASN A 88 -12.53 -12.36 -5.16
N LYS A 89 -13.48 -13.02 -4.48
CA LYS A 89 -14.87 -13.07 -4.93
C LYS A 89 -15.52 -11.69 -4.94
N ILE A 90 -15.23 -10.85 -3.95
CA ILE A 90 -15.69 -9.46 -3.93
C ILE A 90 -15.10 -8.71 -5.13
N HIS A 91 -13.81 -8.88 -5.40
CA HIS A 91 -13.15 -8.21 -6.53
C HIS A 91 -13.78 -8.58 -7.88
N GLU A 92 -13.94 -9.88 -8.15
CA GLU A 92 -14.58 -10.40 -9.37
C GLU A 92 -16.03 -9.91 -9.52
N THR A 93 -16.77 -9.88 -8.40
CA THR A 93 -18.16 -9.40 -8.39
C THR A 93 -18.22 -7.90 -8.73
N VAL A 94 -17.33 -7.09 -8.16
CA VAL A 94 -17.25 -5.65 -8.44
C VAL A 94 -16.88 -5.38 -9.90
N GLU A 95 -15.91 -6.13 -10.44
CA GLU A 95 -15.54 -6.04 -11.86
C GLU A 95 -16.74 -6.38 -12.76
N THR A 96 -17.44 -7.47 -12.46
CA THR A 96 -18.65 -7.87 -13.19
C THR A 96 -19.73 -6.79 -13.15
N ILE A 97 -19.96 -6.18 -11.98
CA ILE A 97 -20.92 -5.07 -11.83
C ILE A 97 -20.53 -3.88 -12.70
N ASN A 98 -19.24 -3.52 -12.72
CA ASN A 98 -18.75 -2.42 -13.53
C ASN A 98 -18.93 -2.70 -15.03
N GLN A 99 -18.64 -3.92 -15.48
CA GLN A 99 -18.87 -4.31 -16.87
C GLN A 99 -20.36 -4.23 -17.25
N LEU A 100 -21.24 -4.74 -16.38
CA LEU A 100 -22.69 -4.67 -16.59
C LEU A 100 -23.20 -3.23 -16.59
N LYS A 101 -22.66 -2.37 -15.72
CA LYS A 101 -22.98 -0.94 -15.68
C LYS A 101 -22.62 -0.27 -17.00
N THR A 102 -21.40 -0.47 -17.50
CA THR A 102 -20.95 0.07 -18.79
C THR A 102 -21.84 -0.40 -19.93
N ASN A 103 -22.15 -1.70 -19.99
CA ASN A 103 -23.05 -2.26 -21.00
C ASN A 103 -24.45 -1.63 -20.92
N ARG A 104 -25.00 -1.49 -19.71
CA ARG A 104 -26.32 -0.86 -19.50
C ARG A 104 -26.31 0.59 -19.97
N GLU A 105 -25.29 1.36 -19.59
CA GLU A 105 -25.15 2.77 -19.99
C GLU A 105 -25.00 2.92 -21.51
N PHE A 106 -24.29 2.00 -22.16
CA PHE A 106 -24.18 1.94 -23.62
C PHE A 106 -25.55 1.78 -24.29
N PHE A 107 -26.32 0.76 -23.90
CA PHE A 107 -27.63 0.50 -24.50
C PHE A 107 -28.65 1.59 -24.17
N LEU A 108 -28.61 2.17 -22.97
CA LEU A 108 -29.46 3.30 -22.61
C LEU A 108 -29.13 4.55 -23.43
N SER A 109 -27.84 4.81 -23.66
CA SER A 109 -27.39 5.95 -24.48
C SER A 109 -27.84 5.79 -25.93
N PHE A 110 -27.76 4.56 -26.47
CA PHE A 110 -28.31 4.23 -27.79
C PHE A 110 -29.82 4.42 -27.87
N ALA A 111 -30.57 3.92 -26.88
CA ALA A 111 -32.03 4.00 -26.87
C ALA A 111 -32.55 5.46 -26.74
N LYS A 112 -31.79 6.34 -26.08
CA LYS A 112 -32.17 7.74 -25.86
C LYS A 112 -32.06 8.59 -27.12
N ASP A 113 -30.99 8.44 -27.89
CA ASP A 113 -30.76 9.14 -29.16
C ASP A 113 -29.90 8.27 -30.09
N PRO A 114 -30.52 7.37 -30.87
CA PRO A 114 -29.79 6.39 -31.66
C PRO A 114 -28.98 7.05 -32.79
N GLN A 115 -29.47 8.14 -33.38
CA GLN A 115 -28.80 8.79 -34.50
C GLN A 115 -27.49 9.45 -34.04
N GLN A 116 -27.56 10.27 -32.98
CA GLN A 116 -26.36 10.92 -32.47
C GLN A 116 -25.41 9.90 -31.83
N PHE A 117 -25.94 8.87 -31.16
CA PHE A 117 -25.14 7.80 -30.59
C PHE A 117 -24.34 7.07 -31.67
N ILE A 118 -24.96 6.62 -32.77
CA ILE A 118 -24.27 5.91 -33.85
C ILE A 118 -23.17 6.79 -34.44
N SER A 119 -23.44 8.07 -34.68
CA SER A 119 -22.43 8.99 -35.22
C SER A 119 -21.22 9.12 -34.28
N LYS A 120 -21.45 9.34 -32.98
CA LYS A 120 -20.39 9.41 -31.98
C LYS A 120 -19.64 8.08 -31.84
N TRP A 121 -20.37 6.97 -31.89
CA TRP A 121 -19.82 5.62 -31.79
C TRP A 121 -18.89 5.31 -32.98
N LEU A 122 -19.32 5.61 -34.20
CA LEU A 122 -18.51 5.43 -35.40
C LEU A 122 -17.22 6.27 -35.33
N VAL A 123 -17.30 7.51 -34.87
CA VAL A 123 -16.11 8.35 -34.66
C VAL A 123 -15.19 7.76 -33.60
N SER A 124 -15.73 7.22 -32.49
CA SER A 124 -14.92 6.54 -31.48
C SER A 124 -14.19 5.34 -32.07
N GLN A 125 -14.91 4.43 -32.72
CA GLN A 125 -14.34 3.23 -33.35
C GLN A 125 -13.28 3.58 -34.40
N MET A 126 -13.49 4.64 -35.20
CA MET A 126 -12.49 5.11 -36.16
C MET A 126 -11.21 5.61 -35.47
N ARG A 127 -11.33 6.33 -34.34
CA ARG A 127 -10.15 6.78 -33.57
C ARG A 127 -9.40 5.61 -32.95
N ASP A 128 -10.12 4.66 -32.36
CA ASP A 128 -9.53 3.47 -31.76
C ASP A 128 -8.79 2.65 -32.83
N LEU A 129 -9.40 2.45 -34.00
CA LEU A 129 -8.76 1.79 -35.13
C LEU A 129 -7.50 2.51 -35.61
N LYS A 130 -7.53 3.83 -35.76
CA LYS A 130 -6.35 4.63 -36.15
C LYS A 130 -5.22 4.50 -35.13
N THR A 131 -5.57 4.44 -33.84
CA THR A 131 -4.61 4.29 -32.74
C THR A 131 -3.96 2.90 -32.76
N MET A 132 -4.70 1.85 -33.13
CA MET A 132 -4.17 0.49 -33.23
C MET A 132 -3.35 0.23 -34.49
N THR A 133 -3.57 1.01 -35.56
CA THR A 133 -2.99 0.76 -36.89
C THR A 133 -1.91 1.76 -37.29
N ASP A 134 -1.61 2.75 -36.44
CA ASP A 134 -0.73 3.89 -36.72
C ASP A 134 -1.08 4.61 -38.04
N VAL A 135 -2.34 4.50 -38.49
CA VAL A 135 -2.83 5.17 -39.69
C VAL A 135 -2.98 6.66 -39.37
N VAL A 136 -2.05 7.45 -39.91
CA VAL A 136 -2.03 8.91 -39.78
C VAL A 136 -2.90 9.54 -40.87
N GLY A 137 -3.62 10.59 -40.50
CA GLY A 137 -4.42 11.39 -41.43
C GLY A 137 -5.83 10.85 -41.63
N SER A 138 -6.58 11.56 -42.47
CA SER A 138 -7.94 11.20 -42.84
C SER A 138 -8.06 11.38 -44.35
N PRO A 139 -7.99 10.29 -45.14
CA PRO A 139 -8.06 10.38 -46.60
C PRO A 139 -9.32 11.10 -47.10
N GLU A 140 -10.41 11.00 -46.33
CA GLU A 140 -11.66 11.67 -46.64
C GLU A 140 -11.62 13.18 -46.36
N GLU A 141 -10.86 13.63 -45.36
CA GLU A 141 -10.63 15.06 -45.15
C GLU A 141 -9.71 15.62 -46.23
N GLU A 142 -8.65 14.90 -46.56
CA GLU A 142 -7.68 15.27 -47.60
C GLU A 142 -8.32 15.40 -49.00
N ARG A 143 -9.46 14.72 -49.25
CA ARG A 143 -10.23 14.91 -50.49
C ARG A 143 -10.90 16.28 -50.62
N ARG A 144 -11.13 16.99 -49.51
CA ARG A 144 -11.90 18.25 -49.50
C ARG A 144 -10.97 19.44 -49.64
N ALA A 145 -11.36 20.42 -50.46
CA ALA A 145 -10.56 21.63 -50.68
C ALA A 145 -10.28 22.40 -49.38
N ASP A 146 -11.24 22.40 -48.43
CA ASP A 146 -11.11 23.03 -47.12
C ASP A 146 -9.92 22.56 -46.29
N PHE A 147 -9.48 21.32 -46.52
CA PHE A 147 -8.28 20.78 -45.89
C PHE A 147 -7.02 21.57 -46.28
N TYR A 148 -6.98 22.13 -47.49
CA TYR A 148 -5.83 22.86 -48.02
C TYR A 148 -5.90 24.39 -47.80
N TYR A 149 -6.99 24.91 -47.22
CA TYR A 149 -7.09 26.32 -46.80
C TYR A 149 -6.52 26.60 -45.40
N GLN A 150 -5.87 25.61 -44.80
CA GLN A 150 -5.29 25.73 -43.47
C GLN A 150 -3.99 26.54 -43.46
N ARG A 151 -3.65 27.15 -42.31
CA ARG A 151 -2.47 28.02 -42.17
C ARG A 151 -1.15 27.31 -42.50
N TRP A 152 -1.08 26.00 -42.30
CA TRP A 152 0.10 25.19 -42.61
C TRP A 152 0.32 24.99 -44.13
N ALA A 153 -0.71 25.20 -44.96
CA ALA A 153 -0.64 24.88 -46.39
C ALA A 153 0.43 25.69 -47.12
N GLN A 154 0.56 26.98 -46.82
CA GLN A 154 1.58 27.84 -47.42
C GLN A 154 2.99 27.32 -47.12
N GLU A 155 3.26 26.99 -45.86
CA GLU A 155 4.55 26.45 -45.45
C GLU A 155 4.81 25.07 -46.08
N ALA A 156 3.81 24.19 -46.12
CA ALA A 156 3.92 22.88 -46.73
C ALA A 156 4.28 22.97 -48.22
N VAL A 157 3.68 23.90 -48.96
CA VAL A 157 4.02 24.18 -50.35
C VAL A 157 5.47 24.65 -50.49
N CYS A 158 5.93 25.58 -49.64
CA CYS A 158 7.33 26.03 -49.65
C CYS A 158 8.32 24.89 -49.41
N ARG A 159 8.06 24.05 -48.40
CA ARG A 159 8.89 22.87 -48.08
C ARG A 159 8.91 21.87 -49.24
N TYR A 160 7.76 21.62 -49.85
CA TYR A 160 7.64 20.76 -51.02
C TYR A 160 8.48 21.26 -52.20
N PHE A 161 8.36 22.54 -52.55
CA PHE A 161 9.14 23.14 -53.63
C PHE A 161 10.64 23.07 -53.37
N TYR A 162 11.08 23.40 -52.15
CA TYR A 162 12.48 23.29 -51.78
C TYR A 162 12.99 21.86 -51.97
N GLY A 163 12.28 20.86 -51.46
CA GLY A 163 12.62 19.44 -51.64
C GLY A 163 12.66 19.03 -53.11
N LYS A 164 11.71 19.49 -53.93
CA LYS A 164 11.67 19.20 -55.37
C LYS A 164 12.83 19.82 -56.13
N VAL A 165 13.23 21.05 -55.82
CA VAL A 165 14.39 21.70 -56.44
C VAL A 165 15.67 20.93 -56.11
N GLN A 166 15.87 20.54 -54.84
CA GLN A 166 17.04 19.75 -54.46
C GLN A 166 17.05 18.37 -55.13
N GLN A 167 15.89 17.72 -55.23
CA GLN A 167 15.76 16.45 -55.96
C GLN A 167 16.20 16.60 -57.42
N ARG A 168 15.69 17.61 -58.14
CA ARG A 168 16.05 17.85 -59.54
C ARG A 168 17.53 18.20 -59.72
N ARG A 169 18.09 18.97 -58.79
CA ARG A 169 19.52 19.27 -58.76
C ARG A 169 20.35 17.99 -58.63
N ALA A 170 20.00 17.11 -57.69
CA ALA A 170 20.71 15.85 -57.48
C ALA A 170 20.60 14.92 -58.71
N GLU A 171 19.41 14.81 -59.32
CA GLU A 171 19.21 14.04 -60.56
C GLU A 171 20.09 14.56 -61.71
N LEU A 172 20.23 15.89 -61.85
CA LEU A 172 21.10 16.50 -62.85
C LEU A 172 22.59 16.29 -62.56
N GLU A 173 23.03 16.48 -61.31
CA GLU A 173 24.41 16.22 -60.89
C GLU A 173 24.80 14.75 -61.16
N GLN A 174 23.87 13.81 -60.90
CA GLN A 174 24.05 12.40 -61.20
C GLN A 174 24.11 12.11 -62.71
N ALA A 175 23.20 12.69 -63.50
CA ALA A 175 23.17 12.51 -64.95
C ALA A 175 24.40 13.10 -65.66
N LEU A 176 24.94 14.20 -65.12
CA LEU A 176 26.14 14.85 -65.63
C LEU A 176 27.44 14.23 -65.11
N GLY A 177 27.36 13.19 -64.26
CA GLY A 177 28.53 12.49 -63.71
C GLY A 177 29.35 13.33 -62.72
N ILE A 178 28.79 14.42 -62.21
CA ILE A 178 29.44 15.30 -61.25
C ILE A 178 29.31 14.64 -59.88
N ARG A 179 30.22 13.73 -59.55
CA ARG A 179 30.39 13.27 -58.17
C ARG A 179 31.14 14.37 -57.43
N ASN A 180 30.45 15.06 -56.52
CA ASN A 180 31.09 15.95 -55.57
C ASN A 180 32.16 15.13 -54.82
N ALA A 181 33.43 15.48 -55.03
CA ALA A 181 34.56 15.02 -54.22
C ALA A 181 34.61 15.79 -52.90
#